data_AF-A0A7S4Q3Z3-F1
#
_entry.id   AF-A0A7S4Q3Z3-F1
#
_cell.length_a   1.000
_cell.length_b   1.000
_cell.length_c   1.000
_cell.angle_alpha   90.00
_cell.angle_beta   90.00
_cell.angle_gamma   90.00
#
_symmetry.space_group_name_H-M   'P 1'
#
loop_
_entity.id
_entity.type
_entity.pdbx_description
1 polymer ?
#
loop_
_entity_poly.entity_id
_entity_poly.type
_entity_poly.pdbx_seq_one_letter_code
_entity_poly.pdbx_strand_id
1 'polypeptide(L)'
;MQRPSLPVATLAGPPAFVQPLTSWHPSAAGGSSAGIGGSRALGAPSTAPSGSSTAPPAGAAATAVLVTVSGQRRRRRHAGRSMGGHSAALRVLSLGSGGSRDTSRSSKQLARERQADVSRCYLHLLGEKEEALLQAMRERVPAVVSATREQSSAAKEEHLKIWGVDVEAPSVALDMVLLKYLRAEDLDVERAAKRLAETLQFRVDSTLDALVDEELPEHFQGHDTIDGVDADGRPLMISRYGQMDNDKVFGDPDAFVRYRLQVMEKAMAKLRFEPGAPEDLCQVHDYSGVNLLFKSNEVKAGIAAMTKVFSAHYPETKGKTIFVKFPLLFSKLFQAFSVFIPEKTRKKFIILGEADQPLLFDHVPPEVVPEDIGGMLAPMSARGRQLEGRCQTTSVAPRSSVAVDLAQVAAIPATLAWELRVCSHDIPYELSFVPTNGGEEQLISKSEPGEPLLASAGILRGEYHATEAGVLRCRLDNSKSWFQQKLFLSRAEALA
;
A
#
# COMPACT_ATOMS: atom_id res chain seq x y z
N MET A 1 -50.28 19.21 46.56
CA MET A 1 -48.82 19.01 46.53
C MET A 1 -48.31 19.40 45.16
N GLN A 2 -47.66 20.56 45.04
CA GLN A 2 -47.04 21.02 43.79
C GLN A 2 -45.61 20.49 43.71
N ARG A 3 -45.17 20.02 42.53
CA ARG A 3 -43.75 19.78 42.24
C ARG A 3 -43.15 21.08 41.69
N PRO A 4 -41.92 21.47 42.08
CA PRO A 4 -41.28 22.67 41.56
C PRO A 4 -40.77 22.46 40.13
N SER A 5 -40.92 23.49 39.30
CA SER A 5 -40.35 23.59 37.96
C SER A 5 -38.86 23.94 38.02
N LEU A 6 -38.01 23.15 37.37
CA LEU A 6 -36.60 23.48 37.15
C LEU A 6 -36.45 24.51 36.01
N PRO A 7 -35.44 25.40 36.05
CA PRO A 7 -35.25 26.42 35.02
C PRO A 7 -34.67 25.83 33.73
N VAL A 8 -35.13 26.33 32.59
CA VAL A 8 -34.53 26.07 31.28
C VAL A 8 -33.22 26.84 31.18
N ALA A 9 -32.10 26.13 31.09
CA ALA A 9 -30.81 26.73 30.77
C ALA A 9 -30.71 26.95 29.25
N THR A 10 -30.57 28.20 28.82
CA THR A 10 -30.37 28.56 27.43
C THR A 10 -29.01 28.05 26.96
N LEU A 11 -29.00 27.09 26.04
CA LEU A 11 -27.76 26.65 25.37
C LEU A 11 -27.19 27.80 24.54
N ALA A 12 -26.01 28.30 24.94
CA ALA A 12 -25.22 29.17 24.10
C ALA A 12 -24.72 28.38 22.88
N GLY A 13 -24.81 28.99 21.69
CA GLY A 13 -24.35 28.36 20.45
C GLY A 13 -22.82 28.16 20.43
N PRO A 14 -22.32 27.26 19.56
CA PRO A 14 -20.89 27.00 19.45
C PRO A 14 -20.12 28.24 18.96
N PRO A 15 -18.86 28.44 19.41
CA PRO A 15 -18.05 29.58 18.99
C PRO A 15 -17.65 29.47 17.51
N ALA A 16 -17.96 30.49 16.74
CA ALA A 16 -17.60 30.57 15.32
C ALA A 16 -16.12 30.98 15.16
N PHE A 17 -15.24 30.04 14.79
CA PHE A 17 -13.83 30.33 14.49
C PHE A 17 -13.25 29.45 13.36
N VAL A 18 -13.53 29.82 12.11
CA VAL A 18 -12.54 29.79 11.01
C VAL A 18 -12.82 31.01 10.12
N GLN A 19 -11.87 31.94 9.99
CA GLN A 19 -11.98 33.00 8.98
C GLN A 19 -11.51 32.50 7.61
N PRO A 20 -12.24 32.77 6.51
CA PRO A 20 -11.78 32.43 5.17
C PRO A 20 -10.62 33.34 4.75
N LEU A 21 -9.49 32.74 4.42
CA LEU A 21 -8.30 33.42 3.88
C LEU A 21 -8.53 33.87 2.43
N THR A 22 -9.23 34.98 2.25
CA THR A 22 -9.34 35.69 0.97
C THR A 22 -8.40 36.90 0.91
N SER A 23 -7.82 37.14 -0.27
CA SER A 23 -6.93 38.25 -0.65
C SER A 23 -5.50 38.21 -0.08
N TRP A 24 -4.56 37.93 -0.98
CA TRP A 24 -3.17 38.39 -0.89
C TRP A 24 -2.94 39.38 -2.03
N HIS A 25 -2.78 40.66 -1.70
CA HIS A 25 -2.25 41.67 -2.63
C HIS A 25 -0.75 41.82 -2.39
N PRO A 26 0.13 41.65 -3.40
CA PRO A 26 1.54 42.01 -3.26
C PRO A 26 1.68 43.54 -3.33
N SER A 27 2.19 44.16 -2.27
CA SER A 27 2.62 45.56 -2.28
C SER A 27 3.99 45.73 -2.92
N ALA A 28 4.24 46.89 -3.51
CA ALA A 28 5.29 47.12 -4.49
C ALA A 28 6.70 47.34 -3.90
N ALA A 29 7.70 46.95 -4.70
CA ALA A 29 8.99 47.66 -4.78
C ALA A 29 9.17 48.09 -6.26
N GLY A 30 9.49 49.37 -6.49
CA GLY A 30 9.44 50.00 -7.82
C GLY A 30 10.68 49.77 -8.70
N GLY A 31 10.52 49.91 -10.03
CA GLY A 31 11.60 49.60 -10.98
C GLY A 31 11.42 49.98 -12.47
N SER A 32 10.82 51.14 -12.76
CA SER A 32 10.94 51.91 -14.03
C SER A 32 10.40 51.38 -15.39
N SER A 33 9.74 52.32 -16.09
CA SER A 33 9.64 52.53 -17.56
C SER A 33 8.74 51.68 -18.49
N ALA A 34 7.65 52.35 -18.94
CA ALA A 34 7.20 52.55 -20.33
C ALA A 34 6.63 51.38 -21.19
N GLY A 35 5.44 51.60 -21.82
CA GLY A 35 4.99 50.78 -22.96
C GLY A 35 3.50 50.68 -23.33
N ILE A 36 2.79 51.79 -23.57
CA ILE A 36 1.76 52.03 -24.63
C ILE A 36 0.77 50.89 -25.06
N GLY A 37 -0.55 51.22 -25.07
CA GLY A 37 -1.62 50.58 -25.90
C GLY A 37 -2.40 49.45 -25.17
N GLY A 38 -3.74 49.39 -25.11
CA GLY A 38 -4.78 49.67 -26.12
C GLY A 38 -5.16 48.35 -26.85
N SER A 39 -6.41 47.98 -27.16
CA SER A 39 -7.76 48.53 -26.96
C SER A 39 -8.82 47.44 -27.31
N ARG A 40 -10.06 47.53 -26.78
CA ARG A 40 -11.35 46.88 -27.22
C ARG A 40 -11.34 45.38 -27.62
N ALA A 41 -12.05 44.44 -26.99
CA ALA A 41 -13.50 44.33 -26.66
C ALA A 41 -14.43 43.88 -27.81
N LEU A 42 -15.41 43.02 -27.44
CA LEU A 42 -16.65 42.60 -28.12
C LEU A 42 -16.60 41.41 -29.12
N GLY A 43 -17.63 40.54 -29.05
CA GLY A 43 -18.02 39.64 -30.15
C GLY A 43 -18.44 38.21 -29.74
N ALA A 44 -19.68 38.04 -29.25
CA ALA A 44 -20.36 36.73 -29.16
C ALA A 44 -21.38 36.58 -30.33
N PRO A 45 -22.32 35.61 -30.32
CA PRO A 45 -22.14 34.21 -30.76
C PRO A 45 -23.12 33.83 -31.90
N SER A 46 -23.01 32.63 -32.51
CA SER A 46 -24.16 32.05 -33.26
C SER A 46 -24.09 30.52 -33.54
N THR A 47 -25.19 29.85 -33.18
CA THR A 47 -25.92 28.75 -33.88
C THR A 47 -25.26 27.44 -34.36
N ALA A 48 -25.90 26.34 -33.96
CA ALA A 48 -25.93 24.99 -34.59
C ALA A 48 -26.82 25.01 -35.89
N PRO A 49 -27.23 23.90 -36.58
CA PRO A 49 -27.34 22.49 -36.14
C PRO A 49 -27.11 21.34 -37.19
N SER A 50 -27.27 20.10 -36.71
CA SER A 50 -27.77 18.90 -37.41
C SER A 50 -26.90 18.17 -38.46
N GLY A 51 -26.99 16.83 -38.47
CA GLY A 51 -26.42 15.94 -39.50
C GLY A 51 -26.25 14.50 -39.00
N SER A 52 -26.87 13.52 -39.67
CA SER A 52 -27.01 12.14 -39.20
C SER A 52 -26.18 11.10 -39.97
N SER A 53 -25.94 9.95 -39.32
CA SER A 53 -25.69 8.62 -39.94
C SER A 53 -24.35 8.37 -40.64
N THR A 54 -23.60 7.36 -40.19
CA THR A 54 -23.29 6.10 -40.93
C THR A 54 -22.23 5.25 -40.21
N ALA A 55 -22.23 3.94 -40.49
CA ALA A 55 -21.19 2.94 -40.18
C ALA A 55 -21.12 1.94 -41.36
N PRO A 56 -20.19 0.96 -41.44
CA PRO A 56 -18.99 0.71 -40.63
C PRO A 56 -17.73 1.06 -41.49
N PRO A 57 -16.76 0.22 -41.93
CA PRO A 57 -16.42 -1.20 -41.72
C PRO A 57 -15.21 -1.41 -40.75
N ALA A 58 -14.53 -2.56 -40.82
CA ALA A 58 -13.37 -2.94 -40.02
C ALA A 58 -12.10 -3.18 -40.87
N GLY A 59 -10.93 -3.15 -40.22
CA GLY A 59 -9.72 -3.86 -40.67
C GLY A 59 -8.60 -3.04 -41.33
N ALA A 60 -7.49 -2.84 -40.63
CA ALA A 60 -6.15 -2.69 -41.21
C ALA A 60 -5.07 -2.97 -40.14
N ALA A 61 -4.02 -3.71 -40.51
CA ALA A 61 -2.88 -3.98 -39.63
C ALA A 61 -1.95 -2.75 -39.52
N ALA A 62 -1.40 -2.51 -38.33
CA ALA A 62 -0.43 -1.44 -38.10
C ALA A 62 0.99 -1.90 -38.48
N THR A 63 1.43 -1.54 -39.70
CA THR A 63 2.82 -1.70 -40.15
C THR A 63 3.75 -0.79 -39.36
N ALA A 64 4.81 -1.35 -38.76
CA ALA A 64 5.82 -0.58 -38.05
C ALA A 64 6.71 0.20 -39.05
N VAL A 65 6.76 1.53 -38.92
CA VAL A 65 7.66 2.39 -39.69
C VAL A 65 9.00 2.53 -38.96
N LEU A 66 10.04 1.92 -39.52
CA LEU A 66 11.42 2.06 -39.05
C LEU A 66 12.04 3.33 -39.67
N VAL A 67 12.37 4.34 -38.86
CA VAL A 67 13.12 5.52 -39.34
C VAL A 67 14.60 5.36 -39.02
N THR A 68 15.38 4.96 -40.03
CA THR A 68 16.85 4.99 -39.97
C THR A 68 17.39 6.32 -40.45
N VAL A 69 18.12 7.05 -39.60
CA VAL A 69 18.94 8.20 -40.04
C VAL A 69 20.38 7.77 -40.20
N SER A 70 20.89 7.84 -41.43
CA SER A 70 22.28 7.58 -41.78
C SER A 70 23.12 8.86 -41.65
N GLY A 71 24.32 8.74 -41.06
CA GLY A 71 25.29 9.83 -40.95
C GLY A 71 26.72 9.31 -41.09
N GLN A 72 27.42 9.70 -42.16
CA GLN A 72 28.73 9.13 -42.51
C GLN A 72 29.91 9.75 -41.74
N ARG A 73 30.99 8.96 -41.65
CA ARG A 73 32.27 9.28 -41.00
C ARG A 73 33.00 10.49 -41.62
N ARG A 74 33.81 11.18 -40.79
CA ARG A 74 35.19 11.57 -41.17
C ARG A 74 36.15 11.52 -39.97
N ARG A 75 37.43 11.18 -40.22
CA ARG A 75 38.51 11.01 -39.22
C ARG A 75 39.30 12.30 -39.00
N ARG A 76 39.83 12.52 -37.77
CA ARG A 76 41.25 12.87 -37.52
C ARG A 76 41.62 12.73 -36.02
N ARG A 77 42.91 12.93 -35.67
CA ARG A 77 43.62 12.38 -34.49
C ARG A 77 43.70 13.33 -33.28
N HIS A 78 44.02 12.75 -32.10
CA HIS A 78 44.79 13.22 -30.90
C HIS A 78 45.15 14.73 -30.74
N ALA A 79 45.26 15.32 -29.54
CA ALA A 79 45.30 14.83 -28.14
C ALA A 79 44.84 15.93 -27.15
N GLY A 80 44.55 15.61 -25.87
CA GLY A 80 44.33 16.62 -24.82
C GLY A 80 43.75 16.08 -23.51
N ARG A 81 44.38 16.41 -22.37
CA ARG A 81 44.14 15.87 -21.01
C ARG A 81 42.83 16.34 -20.33
N SER A 82 42.27 15.45 -19.51
CA SER A 82 41.71 15.70 -18.15
C SER A 82 40.49 16.62 -17.96
N MET A 83 39.38 16.05 -17.49
CA MET A 83 38.82 16.24 -16.13
C MET A 83 37.54 15.39 -15.98
N GLY A 84 37.37 14.71 -14.84
CA GLY A 84 36.28 13.75 -14.64
C GLY A 84 34.97 14.39 -14.17
N GLY A 85 33.95 14.41 -15.03
CA GLY A 85 32.57 14.70 -14.64
C GLY A 85 31.79 13.41 -14.38
N HIS A 86 31.29 13.22 -13.14
CA HIS A 86 30.42 12.09 -12.81
C HIS A 86 29.00 12.34 -13.34
N SER A 87 28.64 11.68 -14.43
CA SER A 87 27.24 11.59 -14.89
C SER A 87 26.64 10.27 -14.42
N ALA A 88 25.62 10.35 -13.56
CA ALA A 88 24.95 9.18 -13.01
C ALA A 88 24.01 8.55 -14.05
N ALA A 89 24.53 7.56 -14.80
CA ALA A 89 23.71 6.79 -15.73
C ALA A 89 22.74 5.87 -14.96
N LEU A 90 21.44 5.94 -15.29
CA LEU A 90 20.46 4.93 -14.88
C LEU A 90 20.93 3.55 -15.38
N ARG A 91 21.23 2.63 -14.45
CA ARG A 91 21.38 1.22 -14.80
C ARG A 91 20.00 0.59 -14.97
N VAL A 92 19.55 0.49 -16.21
CA VAL A 92 18.55 -0.51 -16.60
C VAL A 92 19.22 -1.88 -16.43
N LEU A 93 18.81 -2.64 -15.41
CA LEU A 93 19.31 -4.00 -15.19
C LEU A 93 18.68 -4.96 -16.21
N SER A 94 19.37 -5.13 -17.33
CA SER A 94 19.14 -6.27 -18.23
C SER A 94 19.58 -7.55 -17.51
N LEU A 95 18.62 -8.40 -17.15
CA LEU A 95 18.90 -9.73 -16.61
C LEU A 95 19.36 -10.66 -17.75
N GLY A 96 20.65 -10.97 -17.75
CA GLY A 96 21.25 -11.93 -18.67
C GLY A 96 20.81 -13.37 -18.37
N SER A 97 20.77 -14.19 -19.42
CA SER A 97 20.43 -15.61 -19.34
C SER A 97 21.56 -16.46 -18.74
N GLY A 98 21.17 -17.53 -18.04
CA GLY A 98 22.04 -18.70 -17.81
C GLY A 98 22.40 -18.96 -16.34
N GLY A 99 22.04 -20.15 -15.86
CA GLY A 99 22.50 -20.68 -14.57
C GLY A 99 21.41 -21.40 -13.79
N SER A 100 21.19 -22.69 -14.10
CA SER A 100 20.40 -23.57 -13.25
C SER A 100 20.96 -23.54 -11.82
N ARG A 101 20.10 -23.29 -10.84
CA ARG A 101 20.45 -23.42 -9.41
C ARG A 101 19.48 -24.40 -8.77
N ASP A 102 20.08 -25.45 -8.24
CA ASP A 102 19.46 -26.51 -7.46
C ASP A 102 18.65 -25.94 -6.28
N THR A 103 17.37 -26.30 -6.19
CA THR A 103 16.40 -25.79 -5.20
C THR A 103 16.05 -26.80 -4.11
N SER A 104 17.01 -27.62 -3.70
CA SER A 104 16.93 -28.40 -2.45
C SER A 104 17.38 -27.58 -1.23
N ARG A 105 16.47 -26.79 -0.63
CA ARG A 105 16.68 -26.17 0.70
C ARG A 105 15.71 -26.77 1.72
N SER A 106 16.26 -27.38 2.77
CA SER A 106 15.49 -28.04 3.82
C SER A 106 14.58 -27.07 4.58
N SER A 107 13.37 -27.52 4.93
CA SER A 107 12.36 -26.78 5.70
C SER A 107 12.88 -26.23 7.04
N LYS A 108 13.89 -26.87 7.64
CA LYS A 108 14.56 -26.39 8.88
C LYS A 108 15.41 -25.14 8.66
N GLN A 109 15.90 -24.90 7.44
CA GLN A 109 16.68 -23.71 7.09
C GLN A 109 15.76 -22.50 6.86
N LEU A 110 14.64 -22.70 6.14
CA LEU A 110 13.58 -21.69 5.97
C LEU A 110 12.90 -21.30 7.29
N ALA A 111 12.82 -22.21 8.26
CA ALA A 111 12.35 -21.90 9.61
C ALA A 111 13.37 -21.08 10.43
N ARG A 112 14.68 -21.26 10.22
CA ARG A 112 15.74 -20.46 10.86
C ARG A 112 15.89 -19.06 10.26
N GLU A 113 15.61 -18.89 8.98
CA GLU A 113 15.60 -17.59 8.29
C GLU A 113 14.37 -16.72 8.66
N ARG A 114 13.51 -17.17 9.59
CA ARG A 114 12.38 -16.41 10.17
C ARG A 114 12.60 -15.97 11.63
N GLN A 115 13.83 -15.99 12.13
CA GLN A 115 14.18 -15.08 13.21
C GLN A 115 14.13 -13.66 12.63
N ALA A 116 13.40 -12.74 13.28
CA ALA A 116 13.22 -11.38 12.75
C ALA A 116 14.58 -10.77 12.38
N ASP A 117 14.71 -10.31 11.13
CA ASP A 117 15.94 -9.73 10.63
C ASP A 117 16.14 -8.36 11.30
N VAL A 118 16.75 -8.38 12.50
CA VAL A 118 16.92 -7.20 13.37
C VAL A 118 17.72 -6.09 12.67
N SER A 119 18.45 -6.40 11.60
CA SER A 119 19.08 -5.38 10.75
C SER A 119 18.08 -4.44 10.06
N ARG A 120 16.80 -4.82 10.00
CA ARG A 120 15.68 -4.01 9.49
C ARG A 120 14.99 -3.18 10.56
N CYS A 121 15.15 -3.51 11.85
CA CYS A 121 14.66 -2.74 12.98
C CYS A 121 15.65 -1.61 13.28
N TYR A 122 15.66 -0.61 12.38
CA TYR A 122 16.65 0.44 12.33
C TYR A 122 16.68 1.26 13.63
N LEU A 123 15.62 1.33 14.45
CA LEU A 123 15.65 2.01 15.77
C LEU A 123 16.53 1.30 16.82
N HIS A 124 17.01 0.08 16.55
CA HIS A 124 17.93 -0.64 17.44
C HIS A 124 19.39 -0.64 16.97
N LEU A 125 19.66 -0.18 15.73
CA LEU A 125 21.02 -0.02 15.20
C LEU A 125 21.65 1.32 15.61
N LEU A 126 21.53 1.65 16.90
CA LEU A 126 22.04 2.88 17.48
C LEU A 126 23.57 2.81 17.58
N GLY A 127 24.25 3.60 16.75
CA GLY A 127 25.65 3.96 17.01
C GLY A 127 25.74 4.92 18.20
N GLU A 128 26.91 5.02 18.83
CA GLU A 128 27.15 5.89 20.01
C GLU A 128 26.67 7.34 19.80
N LYS A 129 26.75 7.84 18.55
CA LYS A 129 26.25 9.17 18.17
C LYS A 129 24.72 9.28 18.21
N GLU A 130 23.99 8.26 17.80
CA GLU A 130 22.53 8.28 17.85
C GLU A 130 22.02 8.11 19.28
N GLU A 131 22.67 7.30 20.13
CA GLU A 131 22.31 7.21 21.56
C GLU A 131 22.52 8.55 22.28
N ALA A 132 23.62 9.27 22.01
CA ALA A 132 23.85 10.59 22.58
C ALA A 132 22.78 11.62 22.16
N LEU A 133 22.30 11.55 20.92
CA LEU A 133 21.24 12.42 20.40
C LEU A 133 19.85 12.02 20.93
N LEU A 134 19.60 10.72 21.12
CA LEU A 134 18.41 10.21 21.79
C LEU A 134 18.38 10.67 23.26
N GLN A 135 19.50 10.61 23.96
CA GLN A 135 19.61 11.13 25.33
C GLN A 135 19.31 12.64 25.39
N ALA A 136 19.88 13.44 24.49
CA ALA A 136 19.55 14.87 24.38
C ALA A 136 18.07 15.12 24.04
N MET A 137 17.45 14.25 23.23
CA MET A 137 16.02 14.31 22.92
C MET A 137 15.14 13.96 24.14
N ARG A 138 15.51 12.94 24.94
CA ARG A 138 14.84 12.61 26.23
C ARG A 138 14.84 13.83 27.16
N GLU A 139 15.94 14.59 27.22
CA GLU A 139 16.05 15.82 28.02
C GLU A 139 15.17 16.99 27.52
N ARG A 140 14.70 16.96 26.26
CA ARG A 140 13.72 17.92 25.73
C ARG A 140 12.27 17.55 26.04
N VAL A 141 11.96 16.28 26.33
CA VAL A 141 10.58 15.81 26.53
C VAL A 141 9.80 16.60 27.61
N PRO A 142 10.34 16.90 28.81
CA PRO A 142 9.59 17.65 29.83
C PRO A 142 9.20 19.07 29.38
N ALA A 143 10.06 19.74 28.60
CA ALA A 143 9.78 21.06 28.03
C ALA A 143 8.71 20.98 26.92
N VAL A 144 8.76 19.94 26.08
CA VAL A 144 7.74 19.65 25.06
C VAL A 144 6.36 19.44 25.69
N VAL A 145 6.26 18.58 26.71
CA VAL A 145 5.01 18.31 27.45
C VAL A 145 4.46 19.58 28.10
N SER A 146 5.34 20.39 28.72
CA SER A 146 4.96 21.65 29.35
C SER A 146 4.38 22.64 28.34
N ALA A 147 5.02 22.81 27.18
CA ALA A 147 4.56 23.70 26.11
C ALA A 147 3.19 23.30 25.55
N THR A 148 2.91 22.00 25.38
CA THR A 148 1.58 21.50 24.97
C THR A 148 0.52 21.80 26.03
N ARG A 149 0.84 21.64 27.33
CA ARG A 149 -0.08 21.95 28.45
C ARG A 149 -0.35 23.44 28.65
N GLU A 150 0.58 24.31 28.27
CA GLU A 150 0.35 25.76 28.25
C GLU A 150 -0.63 26.16 27.13
N GLN A 151 -0.58 25.49 25.99
CA GLN A 151 -1.38 25.80 24.80
C GLN A 151 -2.79 25.19 24.81
N SER A 152 -3.01 24.04 25.46
CA SER A 152 -4.32 23.41 25.57
C SER A 152 -4.71 23.07 27.01
N SER A 153 -5.92 23.47 27.43
CA SER A 153 -6.50 23.04 28.71
C SER A 153 -6.86 21.56 28.73
N ALA A 154 -7.18 20.96 27.58
CA ALA A 154 -7.49 19.52 27.48
C ALA A 154 -6.27 18.64 27.76
N ALA A 155 -5.05 19.14 27.54
CA ALA A 155 -3.80 18.44 27.82
C ALA A 155 -3.45 18.33 29.33
N LYS A 156 -4.24 18.95 30.23
CA LYS A 156 -3.87 19.14 31.64
C LYS A 156 -4.26 17.99 32.57
N GLU A 157 -5.23 17.16 32.18
CA GLU A 157 -5.84 16.17 33.06
C GLU A 157 -5.41 14.72 32.77
N GLU A 158 -4.76 14.48 31.62
CA GLU A 158 -4.26 13.15 31.23
C GLU A 158 -2.78 13.14 30.84
N HIS A 159 -2.18 11.95 30.83
CA HIS A 159 -0.84 11.70 30.31
C HIS A 159 -0.84 11.85 28.78
N LEU A 160 0.09 12.63 28.24
CA LEU A 160 0.19 12.82 26.79
C LEU A 160 0.69 11.55 26.10
N LYS A 161 -0.10 11.05 25.14
CA LYS A 161 0.20 9.81 24.39
C LYS A 161 0.40 10.05 22.92
N ILE A 162 1.16 9.16 22.30
CA ILE A 162 1.32 9.06 20.86
C ILE A 162 1.30 7.58 20.44
N TRP A 163 0.31 7.20 19.64
CA TRP A 163 0.11 5.82 19.17
C TRP A 163 0.08 4.77 20.31
N GLY A 164 -0.50 5.15 21.46
CA GLY A 164 -0.57 4.33 22.67
C GLY A 164 0.64 4.41 23.60
N VAL A 165 1.75 5.03 23.18
CA VAL A 165 2.95 5.23 24.00
C VAL A 165 2.81 6.49 24.86
N ASP A 166 3.01 6.36 26.17
CA ASP A 166 3.08 7.47 27.12
C ASP A 166 4.39 8.26 26.92
N VAL A 167 4.28 9.56 26.66
CA VAL A 167 5.42 10.46 26.44
C VAL A 167 6.06 10.91 27.75
N GLU A 168 5.35 10.83 28.87
CA GLU A 168 5.84 11.25 30.19
C GLU A 168 6.54 10.11 30.95
N ALA A 169 6.40 8.87 30.47
CA ALA A 169 7.03 7.68 31.06
C ALA A 169 8.22 7.17 30.22
N PRO A 170 9.47 7.28 30.73
CA PRO A 170 10.65 6.73 30.06
C PRO A 170 10.51 5.23 29.78
N SER A 171 10.62 4.85 28.51
CA SER A 171 10.43 3.47 28.06
C SER A 171 11.10 3.24 26.71
N VAL A 172 11.38 1.97 26.38
CA VAL A 172 11.91 1.59 25.06
C VAL A 172 10.94 1.96 23.93
N ALA A 173 9.63 1.88 24.20
CA ALA A 173 8.60 2.31 23.25
C ALA A 173 8.68 3.82 22.98
N LEU A 174 8.88 4.64 24.03
CA LEU A 174 9.11 6.08 23.87
C LEU A 174 10.39 6.37 23.10
N ASP A 175 11.50 5.69 23.39
CA ASP A 175 12.75 5.83 22.65
C ASP A 175 12.56 5.57 21.15
N MET A 176 11.83 4.51 20.79
CA MET A 176 11.46 4.19 19.41
C MET A 176 10.64 5.32 18.75
N VAL A 177 9.72 5.96 19.48
CA VAL A 177 9.00 7.14 18.98
C VAL A 177 9.95 8.33 18.80
N LEU A 178 10.76 8.68 19.80
CA LEU A 178 11.67 9.83 19.75
C LEU A 178 12.66 9.73 18.57
N LEU A 179 13.18 8.54 18.30
CA LEU A 179 14.06 8.27 17.17
C LEU A 179 13.38 8.47 15.80
N LYS A 180 12.06 8.26 15.67
CA LYS A 180 11.33 8.59 14.43
C LYS A 180 11.31 10.10 14.17
N TYR A 181 11.12 10.91 15.21
CA TYR A 181 11.18 12.38 15.10
C TYR A 181 12.60 12.86 14.78
N LEU A 182 13.62 12.34 15.47
CA LEU A 182 15.03 12.63 15.18
C LEU A 182 15.37 12.32 13.71
N ARG A 183 15.04 11.12 13.23
CA ARG A 183 15.38 10.70 11.84
C ARG A 183 14.59 11.44 10.76
N ALA A 184 13.37 11.89 11.07
CA ALA A 184 12.59 12.73 10.16
C ALA A 184 13.16 14.15 10.02
N GLU A 185 13.82 14.67 11.06
CA GLU A 185 14.51 15.98 11.08
C GLU A 185 16.03 15.87 10.88
N ASP A 186 16.49 14.80 10.20
CA ASP A 186 17.90 14.53 9.87
C ASP A 186 18.86 14.61 11.09
N LEU A 187 18.36 14.15 12.24
CA LEU A 187 19.01 14.07 13.56
C LEU A 187 19.22 15.41 14.30
N ASP A 188 18.51 16.47 13.91
CA ASP A 188 18.46 17.74 14.65
C ASP A 188 17.50 17.63 15.86
N VAL A 189 18.04 17.70 17.08
CA VAL A 189 17.30 17.54 18.34
C VAL A 189 16.28 18.65 18.56
N GLU A 190 16.60 19.91 18.23
CA GLU A 190 15.70 21.05 18.48
C GLU A 190 14.52 21.03 17.50
N ARG A 191 14.78 20.69 16.24
CA ARG A 191 13.73 20.49 15.23
C ARG A 191 12.84 19.29 15.56
N ALA A 192 13.44 18.18 15.98
CA ALA A 192 12.69 16.98 16.40
C ALA A 192 11.80 17.28 17.61
N ALA A 193 12.32 17.96 18.63
CA ALA A 193 11.56 18.37 19.81
C ALA A 193 10.41 19.32 19.46
N LYS A 194 10.67 20.33 18.61
CA LYS A 194 9.63 21.25 18.11
C LYS A 194 8.53 20.51 17.36
N ARG A 195 8.89 19.59 16.47
CA ARG A 195 7.93 18.80 15.68
C ARG A 195 7.13 17.81 16.54
N LEU A 196 7.73 17.27 17.60
CA LEU A 196 7.03 16.47 18.60
C LEU A 196 5.99 17.32 19.33
N ALA A 197 6.35 18.52 19.81
CA ALA A 197 5.42 19.45 20.47
C ALA A 197 4.26 19.86 19.56
N GLU A 198 4.54 20.22 18.29
CA GLU A 198 3.52 20.53 17.27
C GLU A 198 2.60 19.33 17.01
N THR A 199 3.11 18.10 17.14
CA THR A 199 2.29 16.89 16.97
C THR A 199 1.44 16.59 18.20
N LEU A 200 1.98 16.68 19.43
CA LEU A 200 1.19 16.51 20.65
C LEU A 200 0.06 17.53 20.73
N GLN A 201 0.33 18.79 20.38
CA GLN A 201 -0.69 19.83 20.26
C GLN A 201 -1.78 19.44 19.25
N PHE A 202 -1.40 19.03 18.05
CA PHE A 202 -2.33 18.55 17.02
C PHE A 202 -3.15 17.32 17.47
N ARG A 203 -2.56 16.38 18.22
CA ARG A 203 -3.27 15.21 18.77
C ARG A 203 -4.39 15.62 19.73
N VAL A 204 -4.09 16.55 20.64
CA VAL A 204 -5.04 17.08 21.62
C VAL A 204 -6.15 17.87 20.93
N ASP A 205 -5.79 18.82 20.05
CA ASP A 205 -6.77 19.70 19.39
C ASP A 205 -7.69 18.96 18.42
N SER A 206 -7.22 17.83 17.85
CA SER A 206 -8.02 16.98 16.94
C SER A 206 -8.74 15.83 17.67
N THR A 207 -8.52 15.68 18.98
CA THR A 207 -9.04 14.59 19.83
C THR A 207 -8.71 13.19 19.29
N LEU A 208 -7.47 12.98 18.83
CA LEU A 208 -7.11 11.75 18.09
C LEU A 208 -7.18 10.47 18.94
N ASP A 209 -6.99 10.57 20.26
CA ASP A 209 -7.01 9.40 21.14
C ASP A 209 -8.44 8.82 21.28
N ALA A 210 -9.48 9.66 21.20
CA ALA A 210 -10.88 9.21 21.15
C ALA A 210 -11.34 8.88 19.72
N LEU A 211 -10.75 9.52 18.71
CA LEU A 211 -11.11 9.34 17.29
C LEU A 211 -11.09 7.88 16.85
N VAL A 212 -10.22 7.04 17.42
CA VAL A 212 -10.12 5.60 17.10
C VAL A 212 -11.45 4.88 17.30
N ASP A 213 -12.23 5.23 18.31
CA ASP A 213 -13.49 4.56 18.65
C ASP A 213 -14.74 5.28 18.11
N GLU A 214 -14.57 6.45 17.47
CA GLU A 214 -15.68 7.18 16.83
C GLU A 214 -16.30 6.40 15.67
N GLU A 215 -17.62 6.36 15.61
CA GLU A 215 -18.35 5.81 14.47
C GLU A 215 -18.25 6.78 13.27
N LEU A 216 -17.67 6.29 12.16
CA LEU A 216 -17.60 7.06 10.93
C LEU A 216 -18.96 7.11 10.23
N PRO A 217 -19.31 8.23 9.58
CA PRO A 217 -20.40 8.27 8.60
C PRO A 217 -20.35 7.10 7.60
N GLU A 218 -21.51 6.54 7.25
CA GLU A 218 -21.67 5.35 6.39
C GLU A 218 -20.81 5.40 5.11
N HIS A 219 -20.71 6.56 4.46
CA HIS A 219 -19.95 6.73 3.21
C HIS A 219 -18.42 6.59 3.36
N PHE A 220 -17.88 6.61 4.59
CA PHE A 220 -16.48 6.32 4.89
C PHE A 220 -16.26 4.87 5.38
N GLN A 221 -17.32 4.10 5.66
CA GLN A 221 -17.20 2.72 6.13
C GLN A 221 -16.90 1.75 4.98
N GLY A 222 -16.31 0.59 5.30
CA GLY A 222 -16.09 -0.51 4.35
C GLY A 222 -14.88 -0.38 3.41
N HIS A 223 -14.34 0.82 3.18
CA HIS A 223 -13.24 1.03 2.23
C HIS A 223 -11.88 0.53 2.71
N ASP A 224 -11.63 0.54 4.03
CA ASP A 224 -10.35 0.16 4.63
C ASP A 224 -10.42 -1.19 5.38
N THR A 225 -9.30 -1.91 5.40
CA THR A 225 -9.11 -3.13 6.19
C THR A 225 -7.76 -3.06 6.89
N ILE A 226 -7.74 -3.26 8.21
CA ILE A 226 -6.54 -3.19 9.06
C ILE A 226 -6.43 -4.52 9.82
N ASP A 227 -5.94 -5.54 9.11
CA ASP A 227 -5.84 -6.91 9.59
C ASP A 227 -4.71 -7.65 8.86
N GLY A 228 -4.12 -8.65 9.51
CA GLY A 228 -2.96 -9.38 9.01
C GLY A 228 -1.65 -8.56 9.02
N VAL A 229 -0.61 -9.16 8.43
CA VAL A 229 0.75 -8.59 8.35
C VAL A 229 1.42 -8.85 7.01
N ASP A 230 2.37 -7.99 6.62
CA ASP A 230 3.20 -8.18 5.43
C ASP A 230 4.27 -9.27 5.61
N ALA A 231 5.05 -9.55 4.57
CA ALA A 231 6.08 -10.60 4.59
C ALA A 231 7.25 -10.32 5.58
N ASP A 232 7.39 -9.08 6.06
CA ASP A 232 8.33 -8.67 7.11
C ASP A 232 7.64 -8.53 8.49
N GLY A 233 6.35 -8.87 8.60
CA GLY A 233 5.57 -8.79 9.83
C GLY A 233 4.90 -7.44 10.11
N ARG A 234 5.03 -6.43 9.22
CA ARG A 234 4.41 -5.12 9.43
C ARG A 234 2.88 -5.23 9.46
N PRO A 235 2.17 -4.51 10.34
CA PRO A 235 0.71 -4.41 10.25
C PRO A 235 0.28 -3.96 8.85
N LEU A 236 -0.69 -4.69 8.30
CA LEU A 236 -1.23 -4.47 6.96
C LEU A 236 -2.46 -3.58 7.01
N MET A 237 -2.45 -2.53 6.18
CA MET A 237 -3.59 -1.64 5.93
C MET A 237 -3.90 -1.64 4.44
N ILE A 238 -5.13 -1.99 4.07
CA ILE A 238 -5.62 -2.02 2.69
C ILE A 238 -6.69 -0.94 2.54
N SER A 239 -6.51 -0.01 1.59
CA SER A 239 -7.48 1.05 1.25
C SER A 239 -8.02 0.86 -0.17
N ARG A 240 -9.34 0.72 -0.34
CA ARG A 240 -10.02 0.53 -1.64
C ARG A 240 -10.64 1.82 -2.15
N TYR A 241 -10.14 2.35 -3.26
CA TYR A 241 -10.57 3.68 -3.75
C TYR A 241 -11.71 3.66 -4.76
N GLY A 242 -11.88 2.60 -5.58
CA GLY A 242 -12.97 2.56 -6.56
C GLY A 242 -14.34 2.20 -5.99
N GLN A 243 -14.41 1.87 -4.69
CA GLN A 243 -15.65 1.66 -3.95
C GLN A 243 -16.19 2.96 -3.32
N MET A 244 -15.41 4.05 -3.36
CA MET A 244 -15.77 5.33 -2.77
C MET A 244 -16.72 6.14 -3.66
N ASP A 245 -17.79 6.66 -3.06
CA ASP A 245 -18.60 7.74 -3.61
C ASP A 245 -17.84 9.06 -3.44
N ASN A 246 -17.07 9.45 -4.47
CA ASN A 246 -16.18 10.61 -4.41
C ASN A 246 -16.89 11.92 -4.04
N ASP A 247 -18.15 12.10 -4.44
CA ASP A 247 -18.87 13.35 -4.20
C ASP A 247 -19.26 13.49 -2.71
N LYS A 248 -19.48 12.36 -2.02
CA LYS A 248 -19.64 12.31 -0.55
C LYS A 248 -18.31 12.34 0.17
N VAL A 249 -17.37 11.47 -0.22
CA VAL A 249 -16.08 11.27 0.46
C VAL A 249 -15.18 12.51 0.39
N PHE A 250 -15.24 13.30 -0.67
CA PHE A 250 -14.46 14.54 -0.82
C PHE A 250 -15.31 15.82 -0.75
N GLY A 251 -16.62 15.70 -0.51
CA GLY A 251 -17.53 16.85 -0.40
C GLY A 251 -17.25 17.74 0.83
N ASP A 252 -16.69 17.15 1.88
CA ASP A 252 -16.16 17.84 3.07
C ASP A 252 -14.68 17.46 3.26
N PRO A 253 -13.73 18.37 2.97
CA PRO A 253 -12.30 18.11 3.14
C PRO A 253 -11.86 17.84 4.58
N ASP A 254 -12.53 18.43 5.57
CA ASP A 254 -12.15 18.29 6.98
C ASP A 254 -12.66 16.95 7.54
N ALA A 255 -13.89 16.56 7.17
CA ALA A 255 -14.41 15.22 7.44
C ALA A 255 -13.57 14.12 6.75
N PHE A 256 -13.14 14.35 5.50
CA PHE A 256 -12.22 13.44 4.81
C PHE A 256 -10.89 13.28 5.56
N VAL A 257 -10.29 14.38 6.02
CA VAL A 257 -9.05 14.33 6.80
C VAL A 257 -9.26 13.63 8.14
N ARG A 258 -10.37 13.88 8.86
CA ARG A 258 -10.71 13.17 10.11
C ARG A 258 -10.88 11.67 9.90
N TYR A 259 -11.57 11.26 8.84
CA TYR A 259 -11.68 9.86 8.43
C TYR A 259 -10.30 9.21 8.18
N ARG A 260 -9.44 9.86 7.39
CA ARG A 260 -8.10 9.31 7.10
C ARG A 260 -7.19 9.29 8.32
N LEU A 261 -7.33 10.26 9.24
CA LEU A 261 -6.67 10.23 10.55
C LEU A 261 -7.11 9.02 11.37
N GLN A 262 -8.41 8.74 11.47
CA GLN A 262 -8.91 7.56 12.20
C GLN A 262 -8.32 6.26 11.64
N VAL A 263 -8.34 6.09 10.31
CA VAL A 263 -7.76 4.91 9.65
C VAL A 263 -6.27 4.77 9.96
N MET A 264 -5.53 5.88 9.96
CA MET A 264 -4.10 5.89 10.30
C MET A 264 -3.86 5.55 11.79
N GLU A 265 -4.60 6.13 12.73
CA GLU A 265 -4.49 5.82 14.17
C GLU A 265 -4.84 4.35 14.46
N LYS A 266 -5.91 3.81 13.84
CA LYS A 266 -6.28 2.38 13.91
C LYS A 266 -5.17 1.46 13.43
N ALA A 267 -4.41 1.88 12.40
CA ALA A 267 -3.27 1.12 11.89
C ALA A 267 -2.03 1.28 12.79
N MET A 268 -1.75 2.48 13.29
CA MET A 268 -0.65 2.73 14.23
C MET A 268 -0.83 1.98 15.55
N ALA A 269 -2.07 1.82 16.04
CA ALA A 269 -2.40 1.03 17.22
C ALA A 269 -2.12 -0.49 17.08
N LYS A 270 -1.77 -0.98 15.88
CA LYS A 270 -1.28 -2.35 15.66
C LYS A 270 0.24 -2.49 15.85
N LEU A 271 0.98 -1.38 15.91
CA LEU A 271 2.41 -1.39 16.22
C LEU A 271 2.62 -1.56 17.72
N ARG A 272 3.59 -2.38 18.11
CA ARG A 272 3.85 -2.70 19.51
C ARG A 272 4.92 -1.82 20.16
N PHE A 273 5.79 -1.21 19.36
CA PHE A 273 6.97 -0.48 19.82
C PHE A 273 7.83 -1.32 20.79
N GLU A 274 8.05 -2.58 20.42
CA GLU A 274 8.85 -3.58 21.16
C GLU A 274 10.17 -3.88 20.42
N PRO A 275 11.26 -4.23 21.12
CA PRO A 275 12.51 -4.66 20.50
C PRO A 275 12.36 -5.79 19.46
N GLY A 276 12.79 -5.52 18.23
CA GLY A 276 12.72 -6.48 17.13
C GLY A 276 11.32 -6.66 16.51
N ALA A 277 10.32 -5.91 16.98
CA ALA A 277 9.02 -5.83 16.33
C ALA A 277 9.04 -4.80 15.18
N PRO A 278 8.19 -4.94 14.16
CA PRO A 278 8.01 -3.93 13.13
C PRO A 278 7.50 -2.60 13.70
N GLU A 279 8.01 -1.51 13.13
CA GLU A 279 7.91 -0.15 13.65
C GLU A 279 7.12 0.76 12.69
N ASP A 280 6.75 0.22 11.54
CA ASP A 280 6.18 0.90 10.38
C ASP A 280 5.13 0.01 9.68
N LEU A 281 4.29 0.64 8.86
CA LEU A 281 3.13 0.00 8.25
C LEU A 281 3.42 -0.50 6.83
N CYS A 282 2.72 -1.56 6.43
CA CYS A 282 2.54 -1.91 5.02
C CYS A 282 1.17 -1.39 4.54
N GLN A 283 1.19 -0.48 3.57
CA GLN A 283 -0.01 0.16 3.03
C GLN A 283 -0.28 -0.35 1.62
N VAL A 284 -1.41 -1.03 1.38
CA VAL A 284 -1.87 -1.46 0.06
C VAL A 284 -3.00 -0.53 -0.37
N HIS A 285 -2.87 0.06 -1.56
CA HIS A 285 -3.82 0.99 -2.15
C HIS A 285 -4.42 0.37 -3.40
N ASP A 286 -5.70 -0.01 -3.33
CA ASP A 286 -6.41 -0.65 -4.44
C ASP A 286 -7.14 0.38 -5.30
N TYR A 287 -6.80 0.36 -6.59
CA TYR A 287 -7.36 1.21 -7.64
C TYR A 287 -8.32 0.47 -8.58
N SER A 288 -8.74 -0.76 -8.23
CA SER A 288 -9.87 -1.44 -8.86
C SER A 288 -11.06 -0.50 -9.04
N GLY A 289 -11.54 -0.31 -10.27
CA GLY A 289 -12.69 0.56 -10.57
C GLY A 289 -12.40 2.08 -10.60
N VAL A 290 -11.17 2.53 -10.33
CA VAL A 290 -10.82 3.96 -10.36
C VAL A 290 -10.57 4.43 -11.80
N ASN A 291 -11.65 4.85 -12.47
CA ASN A 291 -11.62 5.25 -13.88
C ASN A 291 -10.82 6.53 -14.17
N LEU A 292 -10.82 7.50 -13.24
CA LEU A 292 -10.15 8.79 -13.37
C LEU A 292 -9.58 9.23 -12.01
N LEU A 293 -8.26 9.15 -11.86
CA LEU A 293 -7.57 9.75 -10.72
C LEU A 293 -7.64 11.28 -10.80
N PHE A 294 -7.85 11.93 -9.64
CA PHE A 294 -7.91 13.40 -9.54
C PHE A 294 -9.01 14.03 -10.42
N LYS A 295 -10.13 13.30 -10.60
CA LYS A 295 -11.29 13.67 -11.43
C LYS A 295 -11.80 15.08 -11.15
N SER A 296 -11.73 15.54 -9.89
CA SER A 296 -12.22 16.84 -9.45
C SER A 296 -11.17 17.61 -8.64
N ASN A 297 -11.44 18.89 -8.33
CA ASN A 297 -10.51 19.71 -7.54
C ASN A 297 -10.61 19.41 -6.05
N GLU A 298 -11.79 18.96 -5.60
CA GLU A 298 -12.12 18.52 -4.24
C GLU A 298 -11.30 17.27 -3.88
N VAL A 299 -11.23 16.29 -4.80
CA VAL A 299 -10.33 15.12 -4.67
C VAL A 299 -8.87 15.55 -4.51
N LYS A 300 -8.39 16.53 -5.29
CA LYS A 300 -7.02 17.04 -5.19
C LYS A 300 -6.78 17.78 -3.87
N ALA A 301 -7.75 18.59 -3.44
CA ALA A 301 -7.67 19.35 -2.19
C ALA A 301 -7.65 18.44 -0.97
N GLY A 302 -8.55 17.45 -0.90
CA GLY A 302 -8.57 16.45 0.18
C GLY A 302 -7.27 15.64 0.24
N ILE A 303 -6.76 15.16 -0.90
CA ILE A 303 -5.46 14.46 -0.96
C ILE A 303 -4.30 15.36 -0.53
N ALA A 304 -4.29 16.64 -0.93
CA ALA A 304 -3.27 17.60 -0.51
C ALA A 304 -3.34 17.91 1.00
N ALA A 305 -4.53 18.08 1.56
CA ALA A 305 -4.76 18.30 2.98
C ALA A 305 -4.31 17.09 3.82
N MET A 306 -4.76 15.88 3.44
CA MET A 306 -4.31 14.62 4.04
C MET A 306 -2.78 14.47 3.96
N THR A 307 -2.17 14.76 2.81
CA THR A 307 -0.71 14.67 2.63
C THR A 307 0.02 15.65 3.53
N LYS A 308 -0.46 16.90 3.65
CA LYS A 308 0.11 17.91 4.55
C LYS A 308 0.09 17.44 6.01
N VAL A 309 -1.06 16.95 6.48
CA VAL A 309 -1.24 16.45 7.86
C VAL A 309 -0.33 15.24 8.14
N PHE A 310 -0.32 14.24 7.27
CA PHE A 310 0.53 13.06 7.45
C PHE A 310 2.03 13.37 7.36
N SER A 311 2.43 14.27 6.44
CA SER A 311 3.82 14.71 6.32
C SER A 311 4.32 15.50 7.54
N ALA A 312 3.44 16.18 8.28
CA ALA A 312 3.78 16.84 9.53
C ALA A 312 3.81 15.87 10.71
N HIS A 313 2.73 15.12 10.94
CA HIS A 313 2.47 14.47 12.23
C HIS A 313 2.75 12.95 12.28
N TYR A 314 3.08 12.30 11.16
CA TYR A 314 3.33 10.86 11.10
C TYR A 314 4.72 10.50 10.54
N PRO A 315 5.82 11.00 11.15
CA PRO A 315 7.20 10.73 10.72
C PRO A 315 7.56 9.24 10.77
N GLU A 316 8.25 8.75 9.74
CA GLU A 316 8.78 7.38 9.64
C GLU A 316 7.80 6.26 10.05
N THR A 317 6.53 6.42 9.64
CA THR A 317 5.44 5.44 9.84
C THR A 317 5.20 4.52 8.65
N LYS A 318 5.72 4.85 7.47
CA LYS A 318 5.56 4.07 6.23
C LYS A 318 6.78 3.20 5.97
N GLY A 319 6.57 1.88 5.89
CA GLY A 319 7.59 0.91 5.50
C GLY A 319 7.49 0.56 4.01
N LYS A 320 6.34 0.03 3.60
CA LYS A 320 6.00 -0.22 2.19
C LYS A 320 4.69 0.47 1.82
N THR A 321 4.62 0.98 0.59
CA THR A 321 3.37 1.49 0.01
C THR A 321 3.18 0.87 -1.37
N ILE A 322 2.23 -0.05 -1.49
CA ILE A 322 1.99 -0.88 -2.66
C ILE A 322 0.70 -0.40 -3.33
N PHE A 323 0.75 -0.10 -4.62
CA PHE A 323 -0.38 0.35 -5.43
C PHE A 323 -0.82 -0.81 -6.31
N VAL A 324 -2.05 -1.29 -6.15
CA VAL A 324 -2.59 -2.48 -6.85
C VAL A 324 -3.69 -2.10 -7.83
N LYS A 325 -3.77 -2.86 -8.92
CA LYS A 325 -4.56 -2.58 -10.14
C LYS A 325 -4.42 -1.11 -10.60
N PHE A 326 -3.20 -0.55 -10.49
CA PHE A 326 -2.94 0.85 -10.78
C PHE A 326 -3.05 1.11 -12.30
N PRO A 327 -3.88 2.06 -12.79
CA PRO A 327 -4.16 2.13 -14.22
C PRO A 327 -2.94 2.59 -15.04
N LEU A 328 -2.52 1.76 -16.00
CA LEU A 328 -1.25 1.89 -16.73
C LEU A 328 -1.07 3.23 -17.46
N LEU A 329 -2.16 3.89 -17.87
CA LEU A 329 -2.14 5.21 -18.52
C LEU A 329 -1.50 6.30 -17.62
N PHE A 330 -1.52 6.10 -16.29
CA PHE A 330 -0.97 7.03 -15.31
C PHE A 330 0.49 6.74 -14.90
N SER A 331 1.15 5.73 -15.47
CA SER A 331 2.60 5.51 -15.31
C SER A 331 3.43 6.73 -15.76
N LYS A 332 2.98 7.45 -16.80
CA LYS A 332 3.52 8.75 -17.22
C LYS A 332 3.14 9.89 -16.26
N LEU A 333 1.97 9.82 -15.63
CA LEU A 333 1.51 10.81 -14.65
C LEU A 333 2.27 10.70 -13.32
N PHE A 334 2.81 9.53 -12.98
CA PHE A 334 3.68 9.37 -11.81
C PHE A 334 4.96 10.23 -11.90
N GLN A 335 5.45 10.54 -13.11
CA GLN A 335 6.54 11.53 -13.26
C GLN A 335 6.09 12.93 -12.79
N ALA A 336 4.88 13.37 -13.12
CA ALA A 336 4.31 14.63 -12.63
C ALA A 336 3.99 14.59 -11.13
N PHE A 337 3.52 13.45 -10.61
CA PHE A 337 3.24 13.26 -9.18
C PHE A 337 4.50 13.21 -8.31
N SER A 338 5.62 12.73 -8.89
CA SER A 338 6.89 12.57 -8.17
C SER A 338 7.57 13.86 -7.72
N VAL A 339 7.09 15.03 -8.18
CA VAL A 339 7.58 16.36 -7.75
C VAL A 339 7.11 16.70 -6.33
N PHE A 340 5.95 16.17 -5.90
CA PHE A 340 5.33 16.47 -4.61
C PHE A 340 5.64 15.43 -3.51
N ILE A 341 6.34 14.35 -3.85
CA ILE A 341 6.64 13.25 -2.93
C ILE A 341 8.15 13.20 -2.66
N PRO A 342 8.61 13.33 -1.41
CA PRO A 342 10.03 13.26 -1.07
C PRO A 342 10.70 11.99 -1.58
N GLU A 343 11.97 12.07 -2.01
CA GLU A 343 12.68 10.91 -2.56
C GLU A 343 12.75 9.72 -1.59
N LYS A 344 12.91 9.99 -0.28
CA LYS A 344 12.85 8.98 0.80
C LYS A 344 11.53 8.19 0.74
N THR A 345 10.40 8.85 0.47
CA THR A 345 9.07 8.23 0.35
C THR A 345 8.89 7.52 -0.99
N ARG A 346 9.33 8.12 -2.11
CA ARG A 346 9.23 7.52 -3.45
C ARG A 346 9.94 6.17 -3.56
N LYS A 347 11.05 5.97 -2.84
CA LYS A 347 11.78 4.68 -2.78
C LYS A 347 11.02 3.56 -2.09
N LYS A 348 10.00 3.88 -1.27
CA LYS A 348 9.15 2.91 -0.56
C LYS A 348 7.90 2.50 -1.37
N PHE A 349 7.75 3.03 -2.59
CA PHE A 349 6.56 2.81 -3.44
C PHE A 349 6.77 1.66 -4.42
N ILE A 350 5.82 0.74 -4.45
CA ILE A 350 5.76 -0.40 -5.38
C ILE A 350 4.47 -0.25 -6.18
N ILE A 351 4.56 -0.02 -7.49
CA ILE A 351 3.40 0.20 -8.35
C ILE A 351 3.18 -1.03 -9.21
N LEU A 352 2.06 -1.72 -9.00
CA LEU A 352 1.69 -2.94 -9.70
C LEU A 352 0.51 -2.63 -10.65
N GLY A 353 0.76 -2.76 -11.95
CA GLY A 353 -0.30 -2.81 -12.95
C GLY A 353 -1.09 -4.13 -12.87
N GLU A 354 -2.05 -4.31 -13.77
CA GLU A 354 -2.87 -5.53 -13.82
C GLU A 354 -2.03 -6.80 -14.10
N ALA A 355 -1.04 -6.71 -14.99
CA ALA A 355 -0.11 -7.81 -15.28
C ALA A 355 0.86 -8.12 -14.11
N ASP A 356 1.13 -7.12 -13.26
CA ASP A 356 2.10 -7.20 -12.16
C ASP A 356 1.47 -7.57 -10.81
N GLN A 357 0.14 -7.76 -10.76
CA GLN A 357 -0.57 -8.17 -9.53
C GLN A 357 0.03 -9.38 -8.80
N PRO A 358 0.51 -10.44 -9.50
CA PRO A 358 1.28 -11.52 -8.91
C PRO A 358 2.43 -11.09 -7.97
N LEU A 359 3.09 -9.95 -8.23
CA LEU A 359 4.23 -9.46 -7.44
C LEU A 359 3.82 -8.89 -6.07
N LEU A 360 2.51 -8.72 -5.80
CA LEU A 360 2.02 -8.39 -4.46
C LEU A 360 2.47 -9.44 -3.44
N PHE A 361 2.55 -10.71 -3.86
CA PHE A 361 2.85 -11.84 -2.99
C PHE A 361 4.35 -11.98 -2.64
N ASP A 362 5.22 -11.21 -3.30
CA ASP A 362 6.62 -11.01 -2.87
C ASP A 362 6.70 -10.07 -1.65
N HIS A 363 5.59 -9.43 -1.26
CA HIS A 363 5.54 -8.40 -0.23
C HIS A 363 4.50 -8.66 0.86
N VAL A 364 3.36 -9.28 0.52
CA VAL A 364 2.24 -9.56 1.43
C VAL A 364 1.77 -11.00 1.23
N PRO A 365 1.69 -11.84 2.28
CA PRO A 365 1.24 -13.23 2.13
C PRO A 365 -0.19 -13.31 1.54
N PRO A 366 -0.44 -14.13 0.51
CA PRO A 366 -1.75 -14.21 -0.13
C PRO A 366 -2.88 -14.60 0.82
N GLU A 367 -2.62 -15.38 1.86
CA GLU A 367 -3.60 -15.79 2.89
C GLU A 367 -4.17 -14.62 3.73
N VAL A 368 -3.51 -13.46 3.76
CA VAL A 368 -4.03 -12.22 4.38
C VAL A 368 -4.52 -11.19 3.36
N VAL A 369 -4.40 -11.49 2.06
CA VAL A 369 -4.84 -10.61 0.97
C VAL A 369 -6.27 -11.00 0.55
N PRO A 370 -7.26 -10.10 0.64
CA PRO A 370 -8.63 -10.34 0.22
C PRO A 370 -8.80 -10.86 -1.23
N GLU A 371 -9.80 -11.73 -1.41
CA GLU A 371 -10.13 -12.36 -2.70
C GLU A 371 -10.47 -11.36 -3.83
N ASP A 372 -11.05 -10.20 -3.50
CA ASP A 372 -11.40 -9.11 -4.43
C ASP A 372 -10.17 -8.39 -5.02
N ILE A 373 -9.05 -8.36 -4.28
CA ILE A 373 -7.77 -7.81 -4.74
C ILE A 373 -6.77 -8.87 -5.21
N GLY A 374 -7.20 -10.15 -5.28
CA GLY A 374 -6.46 -11.23 -5.93
C GLY A 374 -5.88 -12.31 -5.01
N GLY A 375 -6.03 -12.19 -3.68
CA GLY A 375 -5.45 -13.14 -2.72
C GLY A 375 -6.34 -14.32 -2.35
N MET A 376 -6.07 -14.91 -1.19
CA MET A 376 -6.68 -16.14 -0.66
C MET A 376 -7.49 -15.93 0.63
N LEU A 377 -7.58 -14.70 1.14
CA LEU A 377 -8.43 -14.37 2.29
C LEU A 377 -9.90 -14.29 1.82
N ALA A 378 -10.71 -15.22 2.31
CA ALA A 378 -12.13 -15.31 1.99
C ALA A 378 -12.92 -14.15 2.64
N PRO A 379 -14.06 -13.73 2.06
CA PRO A 379 -14.95 -12.78 2.72
C PRO A 379 -15.41 -13.31 4.08
N MET A 380 -15.73 -12.40 5.01
CA MET A 380 -16.07 -12.75 6.40
C MET A 380 -17.23 -13.77 6.50
N SER A 381 -18.18 -13.74 5.56
CA SER A 381 -19.29 -14.69 5.43
C SER A 381 -18.88 -16.13 5.08
N ALA A 382 -17.68 -16.33 4.54
CA ALA A 382 -17.14 -17.64 4.13
C ALA A 382 -15.96 -18.09 5.01
N ARG A 383 -15.50 -17.26 5.95
CA ARG A 383 -14.25 -17.47 6.71
C ARG A 383 -14.24 -18.75 7.55
N GLY A 384 -15.40 -19.24 8.00
CA GLY A 384 -15.54 -20.53 8.71
C GLY A 384 -15.32 -21.78 7.85
N ARG A 385 -15.01 -21.63 6.55
CA ARG A 385 -14.55 -22.71 5.65
C ARG A 385 -13.18 -22.41 5.04
N GLN A 386 -12.51 -21.37 5.54
CA GLN A 386 -11.19 -20.98 5.04
C GLN A 386 -10.12 -21.81 5.74
N LEU A 387 -9.19 -22.35 4.96
CA LEU A 387 -8.05 -23.09 5.49
C LEU A 387 -7.09 -22.14 6.22
N GLU A 388 -6.43 -22.62 7.27
CA GLU A 388 -5.46 -21.81 8.05
C GLU A 388 -4.01 -22.00 7.54
N GLY A 389 -3.75 -23.06 6.79
CA GLY A 389 -2.47 -23.37 6.18
C GLY A 389 -1.94 -22.26 5.27
N ARG A 390 -0.60 -22.16 5.24
CA ARG A 390 0.15 -21.25 4.36
C ARG A 390 -0.13 -21.59 2.89
N CYS A 391 -0.37 -20.57 2.09
CA CYS A 391 -0.44 -20.68 0.64
C CYS A 391 0.95 -20.94 0.00
N GLN A 392 1.01 -21.91 -0.90
CA GLN A 392 2.10 -22.12 -1.84
C GLN A 392 1.87 -21.27 -3.10
N THR A 393 2.88 -20.47 -3.45
CA THR A 393 2.90 -19.66 -4.68
C THR A 393 3.73 -20.37 -5.75
N THR A 394 3.10 -20.74 -6.87
CA THR A 394 3.75 -21.42 -7.99
C THR A 394 3.74 -20.55 -9.24
N SER A 395 4.91 -20.34 -9.85
CA SER A 395 5.03 -19.77 -11.20
C SER A 395 5.24 -20.87 -12.23
N VAL A 396 4.42 -20.85 -13.28
CA VAL A 396 4.50 -21.77 -14.42
C VAL A 396 5.00 -20.99 -15.63
N ALA A 397 6.25 -21.25 -16.04
CA ALA A 397 6.89 -20.56 -17.16
C ALA A 397 6.13 -20.81 -18.49
N PRO A 398 6.30 -19.93 -19.51
CA PRO A 398 5.78 -20.21 -20.84
C PRO A 398 6.33 -21.53 -21.39
N ARG A 399 5.53 -22.26 -22.18
CA ARG A 399 5.92 -23.52 -22.82
C ARG A 399 6.34 -24.64 -21.85
N SER A 400 5.91 -24.59 -20.58
CA SER A 400 6.20 -25.62 -19.58
C SER A 400 4.95 -26.06 -18.80
N SER A 401 5.10 -27.13 -18.03
CA SER A 401 4.08 -27.64 -17.11
C SER A 401 4.77 -27.98 -15.77
N VAL A 402 4.07 -27.84 -14.65
CA VAL A 402 4.62 -28.04 -13.29
C VAL A 402 3.68 -28.93 -12.49
N ALA A 403 4.22 -29.82 -11.66
CA ALA A 403 3.48 -30.54 -10.63
C ALA A 403 3.83 -29.99 -9.25
N VAL A 404 2.81 -29.74 -8.42
CA VAL A 404 2.93 -29.15 -7.08
C VAL A 404 2.30 -30.09 -6.07
N ASP A 405 3.05 -30.45 -5.03
CA ASP A 405 2.57 -31.30 -3.94
C ASP A 405 1.94 -30.41 -2.85
N LEU A 406 0.62 -30.44 -2.75
CA LEU A 406 -0.17 -29.54 -1.90
C LEU A 406 -0.15 -29.98 -0.44
N ALA A 407 -0.35 -31.28 -0.20
CA ALA A 407 -0.34 -31.89 1.13
C ALA A 407 0.10 -33.36 1.06
N GLN A 408 0.89 -33.78 2.06
CA GLN A 408 1.28 -35.17 2.29
C GLN A 408 0.39 -35.76 3.40
N VAL A 409 -0.21 -36.92 3.15
CA VAL A 409 -0.98 -37.69 4.14
C VAL A 409 -0.19 -38.93 4.54
N ALA A 410 0.03 -39.08 5.84
CA ALA A 410 0.69 -40.26 6.44
C ALA A 410 -0.22 -40.99 7.43
N ALA A 411 -1.07 -40.26 8.17
CA ALA A 411 -2.11 -40.84 9.03
C ALA A 411 -3.42 -40.99 8.24
N ILE A 412 -4.13 -42.11 8.46
CA ILE A 412 -5.33 -42.48 7.71
C ILE A 412 -6.39 -43.11 8.63
N PRO A 413 -7.70 -43.02 8.29
CA PRO A 413 -8.25 -42.20 7.20
C PRO A 413 -8.10 -40.69 7.49
N ALA A 414 -8.07 -39.86 6.45
CA ALA A 414 -7.98 -38.41 6.59
C ALA A 414 -8.82 -37.70 5.52
N THR A 415 -9.49 -36.61 5.87
CA THR A 415 -10.11 -35.71 4.90
C THR A 415 -9.15 -34.56 4.63
N LEU A 416 -8.72 -34.42 3.38
CA LEU A 416 -7.96 -33.27 2.90
C LEU A 416 -8.91 -32.22 2.38
N ALA A 417 -8.90 -31.01 2.94
CA ALA A 417 -9.50 -29.85 2.31
C ALA A 417 -8.43 -29.11 1.49
N TRP A 418 -8.82 -28.54 0.36
CA TRP A 418 -7.90 -27.84 -0.54
C TRP A 418 -8.52 -26.59 -1.16
N GLU A 419 -7.68 -25.60 -1.44
CA GLU A 419 -8.03 -24.36 -2.14
C GLU A 419 -7.01 -24.06 -3.25
N LEU A 420 -7.50 -23.67 -4.43
CA LEU A 420 -6.71 -23.36 -5.62
C LEU A 420 -7.16 -22.01 -6.21
N ARG A 421 -6.22 -21.20 -6.69
CA ARG A 421 -6.51 -19.94 -7.40
C ARG A 421 -5.50 -19.66 -8.50
N VAL A 422 -5.98 -19.18 -9.65
CA VAL A 422 -5.15 -18.60 -10.71
C VAL A 422 -5.10 -17.08 -10.53
N CYS A 423 -3.89 -16.50 -10.54
CA CYS A 423 -3.68 -15.06 -10.31
C CYS A 423 -3.26 -14.29 -11.57
N SER A 424 -2.73 -14.95 -12.59
CA SER A 424 -2.46 -14.34 -13.89
C SER A 424 -2.63 -15.33 -15.04
N HIS A 425 -3.60 -15.03 -15.90
CA HIS A 425 -4.00 -15.78 -17.11
C HIS A 425 -4.44 -17.23 -16.87
N ASP A 426 -5.56 -17.61 -17.48
CA ASP A 426 -6.26 -18.87 -17.22
C ASP A 426 -5.38 -20.10 -17.48
N ILE A 427 -5.38 -21.08 -16.57
CA ILE A 427 -4.51 -22.27 -16.66
C ILE A 427 -5.32 -23.57 -16.62
N PRO A 428 -5.07 -24.52 -17.54
CA PRO A 428 -5.48 -25.90 -17.34
C PRO A 428 -4.78 -26.50 -16.11
N TYR A 429 -5.54 -27.26 -15.32
CA TYR A 429 -5.03 -27.93 -14.12
C TYR A 429 -5.61 -29.34 -14.01
N GLU A 430 -4.92 -30.18 -13.25
CA GLU A 430 -5.34 -31.52 -12.88
C GLU A 430 -4.92 -31.77 -11.42
N LEU A 431 -5.88 -32.03 -10.55
CA LEU A 431 -5.70 -32.33 -9.14
C LEU A 431 -5.96 -33.82 -8.91
N SER A 432 -4.97 -34.51 -8.35
CA SER A 432 -5.00 -35.96 -8.17
C SER A 432 -4.36 -36.37 -6.84
N PHE A 433 -4.71 -37.55 -6.33
CA PHE A 433 -4.05 -38.19 -5.19
C PHE A 433 -3.09 -39.28 -5.67
N VAL A 434 -1.84 -39.22 -5.22
CA VAL A 434 -0.78 -40.18 -5.56
C VAL A 434 -0.48 -41.03 -4.32
N PRO A 435 -0.89 -42.32 -4.29
CA PRO A 435 -0.57 -43.22 -3.18
C PRO A 435 0.93 -43.46 -3.00
N THR A 436 1.42 -43.45 -1.76
CA THR A 436 2.84 -43.75 -1.44
C THR A 436 3.21 -45.23 -1.56
N ASN A 437 2.22 -46.13 -1.61
CA ASN A 437 2.42 -47.57 -1.80
C ASN A 437 2.66 -47.97 -3.26
N GLY A 438 2.63 -47.02 -4.20
CA GLY A 438 2.74 -47.28 -5.64
C GLY A 438 1.43 -47.70 -6.32
N GLY A 439 0.28 -47.52 -5.65
CA GLY A 439 -1.05 -47.65 -6.25
C GLY A 439 -1.32 -46.62 -7.36
N GLU A 440 -2.41 -46.83 -8.10
CA GLU A 440 -2.79 -45.93 -9.20
C GLU A 440 -3.14 -44.53 -8.71
N GLU A 441 -2.79 -43.53 -9.52
CA GLU A 441 -3.09 -42.13 -9.23
C GLU A 441 -4.58 -41.83 -9.44
N GLN A 442 -5.22 -41.29 -8.40
CA GLN A 442 -6.66 -41.07 -8.36
C GLN A 442 -6.99 -39.62 -8.74
N LEU A 443 -7.65 -39.41 -9.88
CA LEU A 443 -8.08 -38.08 -10.32
C LEU A 443 -9.19 -37.54 -9.41
N ILE A 444 -9.02 -36.33 -8.87
CA ILE A 444 -9.98 -35.65 -8.00
C ILE A 444 -10.74 -34.56 -8.76
N SER A 445 -10.02 -33.71 -9.49
CA SER A 445 -10.62 -32.57 -10.22
C SER A 445 -9.71 -32.15 -11.37
N LYS A 446 -10.27 -31.55 -12.43
CA LYS A 446 -9.50 -31.01 -13.56
C LYS A 446 -10.27 -29.92 -14.28
N SER A 447 -9.55 -29.13 -15.08
CA SER A 447 -10.14 -28.33 -16.15
C SER A 447 -10.54 -29.22 -17.34
N GLU A 448 -11.69 -28.95 -17.98
CA GLU A 448 -12.07 -29.64 -19.21
C GLU A 448 -11.34 -29.08 -20.45
N PRO A 449 -11.24 -29.86 -21.57
CA PRO A 449 -10.54 -29.43 -22.77
C PRO A 449 -11.11 -28.15 -23.40
N GLY A 450 -10.39 -27.04 -23.21
CA GLY A 450 -10.80 -25.71 -23.69
C GLY A 450 -11.39 -24.81 -22.61
N GLU A 451 -11.62 -25.34 -21.41
CA GLU A 451 -12.19 -24.64 -20.26
C GLU A 451 -11.16 -24.58 -19.11
N PRO A 452 -10.09 -23.77 -19.24
CA PRO A 452 -9.09 -23.62 -18.19
C PRO A 452 -9.68 -22.98 -16.92
N LEU A 453 -9.01 -23.18 -15.77
CA LEU A 453 -9.37 -22.44 -14.56
C LEU A 453 -9.08 -20.96 -14.78
N LEU A 454 -10.12 -20.14 -14.75
CA LEU A 454 -10.04 -18.71 -15.06
C LEU A 454 -9.43 -17.92 -13.89
N ALA A 455 -8.63 -16.90 -14.20
CA ALA A 455 -8.15 -15.97 -13.16
C ALA A 455 -9.29 -15.18 -12.46
N SER A 456 -10.45 -15.10 -13.12
CA SER A 456 -11.69 -14.52 -12.60
C SER A 456 -12.58 -15.49 -11.81
N ALA A 457 -12.26 -16.79 -11.76
CA ALA A 457 -13.08 -17.81 -11.09
C ALA A 457 -13.05 -17.73 -9.55
N GLY A 458 -12.19 -16.88 -8.98
CA GLY A 458 -11.97 -16.78 -7.53
C GLY A 458 -11.19 -17.97 -7.00
N ILE A 459 -11.47 -18.34 -5.74
CA ILE A 459 -10.84 -19.48 -5.06
C ILE A 459 -11.71 -20.73 -5.26
N LEU A 460 -11.20 -21.67 -6.05
CA LEU A 460 -11.77 -23.02 -6.18
C LEU A 460 -11.46 -23.83 -4.91
N ARG A 461 -12.44 -24.60 -4.44
CA ARG A 461 -12.34 -25.38 -3.19
C ARG A 461 -12.87 -26.79 -3.37
N GLY A 462 -12.37 -27.72 -2.57
CA GLY A 462 -12.94 -29.05 -2.46
C GLY A 462 -12.33 -29.84 -1.31
N GLU A 463 -12.82 -31.08 -1.16
CA GLU A 463 -12.36 -32.04 -0.18
C GLU A 463 -12.02 -33.37 -0.87
N TYR A 464 -11.17 -34.18 -0.24
CA TYR A 464 -10.83 -35.53 -0.67
C TYR A 464 -10.62 -36.44 0.55
N HIS A 465 -11.29 -37.59 0.58
CA HIS A 465 -11.17 -38.57 1.66
C HIS A 465 -10.07 -39.59 1.32
N ALA A 466 -8.89 -39.42 1.91
CA ALA A 466 -7.78 -40.34 1.77
C ALA A 466 -7.95 -41.58 2.66
N THR A 467 -8.11 -42.75 2.04
CA THR A 467 -8.15 -44.06 2.69
C THR A 467 -6.78 -44.73 2.82
N GLU A 468 -5.75 -44.16 2.18
CA GLU A 468 -4.37 -44.65 2.16
C GLU A 468 -3.36 -43.49 2.19
N ALA A 469 -2.12 -43.76 2.62
CA ALA A 469 -1.08 -42.72 2.70
C ALA A 469 -0.60 -42.30 1.30
N GLY A 470 -0.47 -41.00 1.05
CA GLY A 470 -0.31 -40.45 -0.29
C GLY A 470 -0.05 -38.96 -0.31
N VAL A 471 -0.06 -38.37 -1.50
CA VAL A 471 0.18 -36.95 -1.76
C VAL A 471 -0.94 -36.38 -2.62
N LEU A 472 -1.53 -35.27 -2.18
CA LEU A 472 -2.41 -34.46 -3.02
C LEU A 472 -1.55 -33.59 -3.95
N ARG A 473 -1.64 -33.82 -5.26
CA ARG A 473 -0.79 -33.22 -6.29
C ARG A 473 -1.62 -32.45 -7.29
N CYS A 474 -1.24 -31.20 -7.58
CA CYS A 474 -1.82 -30.39 -8.64
C CYS A 474 -0.81 -30.25 -9.80
N ARG A 475 -1.16 -30.74 -10.99
CA ARG A 475 -0.47 -30.41 -12.24
C ARG A 475 -1.05 -29.15 -12.85
N LEU A 476 -0.19 -28.34 -13.44
CA LEU A 476 -0.52 -27.07 -14.07
C LEU A 476 0.13 -27.04 -15.46
N ASP A 477 -0.67 -26.83 -16.52
CA ASP A 477 -0.15 -26.82 -17.88
C ASP A 477 -0.12 -25.42 -18.51
N ASN A 478 1.08 -24.91 -18.77
CA ASN A 478 1.31 -23.69 -19.53
C ASN A 478 2.01 -23.94 -20.88
N SER A 479 2.02 -25.20 -21.36
CA SER A 479 2.67 -25.63 -22.60
C SER A 479 2.22 -24.84 -23.84
N LYS A 480 0.97 -24.35 -23.84
CA LYS A 480 0.36 -23.60 -24.95
C LYS A 480 0.66 -22.09 -24.93
N SER A 481 1.16 -21.53 -23.82
CA SER A 481 1.56 -20.12 -23.73
C SER A 481 2.95 -19.90 -24.32
N TRP A 482 3.09 -18.88 -25.17
CA TRP A 482 4.38 -18.53 -25.80
C TRP A 482 5.20 -17.51 -25.01
N PHE A 483 4.54 -16.62 -24.26
CA PHE A 483 5.18 -15.47 -23.62
C PHE A 483 4.75 -15.22 -22.17
N GLN A 484 3.56 -15.67 -21.77
CA GLN A 484 2.99 -15.38 -20.45
C GLN A 484 3.35 -16.47 -19.45
N GLN A 485 4.11 -16.10 -18.42
CA GLN A 485 4.20 -16.85 -17.17
C GLN A 485 2.86 -16.73 -16.43
N LYS A 486 2.44 -17.80 -15.77
CA LYS A 486 1.20 -17.84 -14.99
C LYS A 486 1.51 -18.04 -13.52
N LEU A 487 0.83 -17.29 -12.65
CA LEU A 487 0.91 -17.46 -11.20
C LEU A 487 -0.30 -18.24 -10.69
N PHE A 488 -0.03 -19.24 -9.86
CA PHE A 488 -1.00 -20.08 -9.19
C PHE A 488 -0.77 -20.06 -7.68
N LEU A 489 -1.85 -19.92 -6.91
CA LEU A 489 -1.85 -20.04 -5.46
C LEU A 489 -2.59 -21.31 -5.07
N SER A 490 -2.08 -22.01 -4.06
CA SER A 490 -2.72 -23.23 -3.58
C SER A 490 -2.41 -23.50 -2.11
N ARG A 491 -3.31 -24.19 -1.42
CA ARG A 491 -3.04 -24.78 -0.10
C ARG A 491 -3.94 -25.99 0.10
N ALA A 492 -3.49 -26.90 0.95
CA ALA A 492 -4.30 -28.00 1.42
C ALA A 492 -3.88 -28.38 2.85
N GLU A 493 -4.84 -28.85 3.64
CA GLU A 493 -4.63 -29.31 5.00
C GLU A 493 -5.53 -30.50 5.31
N ALA A 494 -5.11 -31.34 6.26
CA ALA A 494 -5.95 -32.39 6.79
C ALA A 494 -6.90 -31.78 7.83
N LEU A 495 -8.20 -32.03 7.66
CA LEU A 495 -9.21 -31.69 8.66
C LEU A 495 -9.05 -32.59 9.89
N ALA A 496 -9.25 -32.00 11.08
CA ALA A 496 -9.08 -32.64 12.38
C ALA A 496 -10.28 -33.50 12.82
#